data_AF-A0A6S7ERH4-F1
#
_entry.id   AF-A0A6S7ERH4-F1
#
_cell.length_a   1.000
_cell.length_b   1.000
_cell.length_c   1.000
_cell.angle_alpha   90.00
_cell.angle_beta   90.00
_cell.angle_gamma   90.00
#
_symmetry.space_group_name_H-M   'P 1'
#
loop_
_entity.id
_entity.type
_entity.pdbx_description
1 polymer ?
#
loop_
_entity_poly.entity_id
_entity_poly.type
_entity_poly.pdbx_seq_one_letter_code
_entity_poly.pdbx_strand_id
1 'polypeptide(L)'
;MQSLRGTFAGDLSQWLALVPQLEPGRPRDSLRDHSLDLADLRVLYRALRVAWLAELVFGGAEGARRWLCSPKRRLHGRVPLLLCQHGRYAALIEQWLINIDEGNGP
;
A
#
# COMPACT_ATOMS: atom_id res chain seq x y z
N MET A 1 -20.91 2.56 -18.86
CA MET A 1 -19.71 2.43 -17.99
C MET A 1 -18.41 2.37 -18.83
N GLN A 2 -18.08 3.41 -19.60
CA GLN A 2 -16.85 3.48 -20.42
C GLN A 2 -15.92 4.67 -20.06
N SER A 3 -16.30 5.53 -19.10
CA SER A 3 -15.61 6.80 -18.86
C SER A 3 -14.47 6.78 -17.83
N LEU A 4 -14.13 5.63 -17.24
CA LEU A 4 -13.07 5.54 -16.21
C LEU A 4 -11.75 4.93 -16.72
N ARG A 5 -11.69 4.46 -17.98
CA ARG A 5 -10.47 3.89 -18.58
C ARG A 5 -9.55 4.94 -19.20
N GLY A 6 -10.04 6.14 -19.50
CA GLY A 6 -9.25 7.21 -20.14
C GLY A 6 -8.35 7.97 -19.17
N THR A 7 -8.78 8.17 -17.92
CA THR A 7 -8.10 9.05 -16.97
C THR A 7 -6.78 8.48 -16.43
N PHE A 8 -6.57 7.17 -16.51
CA PHE A 8 -5.39 6.51 -15.94
C PHE A 8 -4.51 5.78 -16.99
N ALA A 9 -4.90 5.76 -18.27
CA ALA A 9 -4.18 5.01 -19.30
C ALA A 9 -2.80 5.62 -19.64
N GLY A 10 -2.70 6.95 -19.65
CA GLY A 10 -1.43 7.65 -19.88
C GLY A 10 -0.50 7.68 -18.67
N ASP A 11 -1.05 7.44 -17.48
CA ASP A 11 -0.32 7.54 -16.22
C ASP A 11 0.26 6.17 -15.80
N LEU A 12 -0.36 5.06 -16.21
CA LEU A 12 0.15 3.73 -15.86
C LEU A 12 1.52 3.42 -16.47
N SER A 13 1.86 3.99 -17.63
CA SER A 13 3.14 3.76 -18.30
C SER A 13 4.32 4.36 -17.54
N GLN A 14 4.16 5.54 -16.92
CA GLN A 14 5.20 6.10 -16.05
C GLN A 14 5.41 5.24 -14.79
N TRP A 15 4.33 4.67 -14.24
CA TRP A 15 4.42 3.76 -13.09
C TRP A 15 5.01 2.40 -13.48
N LEU A 16 4.65 1.86 -14.65
CA LEU A 16 5.19 0.61 -15.19
C LEU A 16 6.68 0.73 -15.57
N ALA A 17 7.16 1.91 -15.95
CA ALA A 17 8.58 2.17 -16.17
C ALA A 17 9.41 2.05 -14.88
N LEU A 18 8.79 2.20 -13.71
CA LEU A 18 9.42 2.01 -12.40
C LEU A 18 9.37 0.56 -11.93
N VAL A 19 8.57 -0.30 -12.59
CA VAL A 19 8.52 -1.73 -12.29
C VAL A 19 9.72 -2.39 -12.99
N PRO A 20 10.66 -3.00 -12.24
CA PRO A 20 11.81 -3.64 -12.86
C PRO A 20 11.33 -4.80 -13.74
N GLN A 21 11.48 -4.64 -15.06
CA GLN A 21 11.12 -5.66 -16.03
C GLN A 21 12.02 -6.89 -15.82
N LEU A 22 11.39 -8.02 -15.50
CA LEU A 22 12.06 -9.29 -15.23
C LEU A 22 12.36 -9.97 -16.57
N GLU A 23 13.42 -9.53 -17.24
CA GLU A 23 13.89 -10.17 -18.49
C GLU A 23 14.26 -11.64 -18.22
N PRO A 24 13.63 -12.61 -18.89
CA PRO A 24 13.93 -14.02 -18.70
C PRO A 24 15.32 -14.33 -19.28
N GLY A 25 16.27 -14.70 -18.40
CA GLY A 25 17.59 -15.22 -18.81
C GLY A 25 18.81 -14.37 -18.46
N ARG A 26 18.66 -13.23 -17.78
CA ARG A 26 19.83 -12.47 -17.31
C ARG A 26 20.50 -13.19 -16.11
N PRO A 27 21.83 -13.46 -16.13
CA PRO A 27 22.51 -14.04 -14.98
C PRO A 27 22.28 -13.16 -13.74
N ARG A 28 21.97 -13.80 -12.61
CA ARG A 28 21.69 -13.16 -11.33
C ARG A 28 22.93 -12.39 -10.87
N ASP A 29 22.92 -11.07 -11.05
CA ASP A 29 23.87 -10.18 -10.37
C ASP A 29 23.71 -10.34 -8.86
N SER A 30 24.81 -10.41 -8.12
CA SER A 30 24.83 -10.50 -6.64
C SER A 30 24.20 -9.27 -5.94
N LEU A 31 23.95 -8.17 -6.67
CA LEU A 31 23.12 -7.06 -6.21
C LEU A 31 21.60 -7.40 -6.18
N ARG A 32 21.14 -8.37 -6.99
CA ARG A 32 19.75 -8.87 -6.98
C ARG A 32 19.47 -9.88 -5.87
N ASP A 33 20.48 -10.37 -5.14
CA ASP A 33 20.22 -11.16 -3.92
C ASP A 33 19.58 -10.32 -2.80
N HIS A 34 19.63 -8.98 -2.92
CA HIS A 34 18.90 -8.04 -2.08
C HIS A 34 17.59 -7.56 -2.72
N SER A 35 17.21 -8.09 -3.90
CA SER A 35 15.93 -7.76 -4.50
C SER A 35 14.81 -8.51 -3.76
N LEU A 36 13.83 -7.76 -3.28
CA LEU A 36 12.64 -8.33 -2.65
C LEU A 36 11.97 -9.28 -3.63
N ASP A 37 11.58 -10.46 -3.16
CA ASP A 37 10.81 -11.36 -4.00
C ASP A 37 9.41 -10.76 -4.31
N LEU A 38 8.68 -11.39 -5.22
CA LEU A 38 7.36 -10.89 -5.62
C LEU A 38 6.34 -10.89 -4.46
N ALA A 39 6.50 -11.74 -3.46
CA ALA A 39 5.61 -11.79 -2.30
C ALA A 39 5.92 -10.61 -1.36
N ASP A 40 7.18 -10.35 -1.08
CA ASP A 40 7.67 -9.23 -0.28
C ASP A 40 7.32 -7.89 -0.93
N LEU A 41 7.49 -7.78 -2.25
CA LEU A 41 7.10 -6.58 -2.99
C LEU A 41 5.59 -6.29 -2.87
N ARG A 42 4.75 -7.32 -2.90
CA ARG A 42 3.29 -7.17 -2.70
C ARG A 42 2.95 -6.72 -1.29
N VAL A 43 3.67 -7.21 -0.28
CA VAL A 43 3.49 -6.77 1.11
C VAL A 43 3.90 -5.30 1.25
N LEU A 44 5.07 -4.93 0.73
CA LEU A 44 5.56 -3.55 0.73
C LEU A 44 4.61 -2.60 0.02
N TYR A 45 4.13 -2.99 -1.18
CA TYR A 45 3.17 -2.19 -1.93
C TYR A 45 1.87 -1.92 -1.13
N ARG A 46 1.33 -2.94 -0.45
CA ARG A 46 0.16 -2.75 0.41
C ARG A 46 0.45 -1.80 1.57
N ALA A 47 1.57 -1.99 2.25
CA ALA A 47 1.96 -1.13 3.37
C ALA A 47 2.12 0.33 2.93
N LEU A 48 2.78 0.57 1.79
CA LEU A 48 2.97 1.91 1.22
C LEU A 48 1.64 2.57 0.84
N ARG A 49 0.76 1.82 0.18
CA ARG A 49 -0.57 2.32 -0.22
C ARG A 49 -1.43 2.70 0.98
N VAL A 50 -1.41 1.89 2.05
CA VAL A 50 -2.09 2.21 3.32
C VAL A 50 -1.46 3.42 4.01
N ALA A 51 -0.13 3.51 4.04
CA ALA A 51 0.59 4.64 4.63
C ALA A 51 0.23 5.95 3.94
N TRP A 52 0.29 5.98 2.61
CA TRP A 52 -0.06 7.15 1.83
C TRP A 52 -1.51 7.58 2.03
N LEU A 53 -2.46 6.63 2.02
CA LEU A 53 -3.86 6.95 2.30
C LEU A 53 -4.04 7.54 3.71
N ALA A 54 -3.36 7.00 4.72
CA ALA A 54 -3.42 7.54 6.07
C ALA A 54 -2.83 8.96 6.15
N GLU A 55 -1.78 9.27 5.38
CA GLU A 55 -1.23 10.63 5.31
C GLU A 55 -2.23 11.64 4.76
N LEU A 56 -2.99 11.25 3.73
CA LEU A 56 -4.08 12.08 3.21
C LEU A 56 -5.16 12.33 4.27
N VAL A 57 -5.62 11.27 4.93
CA VAL A 57 -6.71 11.34 5.93
C VAL A 57 -6.32 12.13 7.17
N PHE A 58 -5.08 12.00 7.64
CA PHE A 58 -4.62 12.65 8.87
C PHE A 58 -3.83 13.95 8.63
N GLY A 59 -3.73 14.42 7.38
CA GLY A 59 -3.07 15.67 7.01
C GLY A 59 -1.54 15.65 7.18
N GLY A 60 -0.92 14.48 7.18
CA GLY A 60 0.54 14.34 7.23
C GLY A 60 1.07 13.06 7.87
N ALA A 61 2.39 12.87 7.71
CA ALA A 61 3.12 11.67 8.12
C ALA A 61 3.03 11.35 9.62
N GLU A 62 3.08 12.35 10.50
CA GLU A 62 3.09 12.10 11.94
C GLU A 62 1.72 11.59 12.45
N GLY A 63 0.62 12.12 11.92
CA GLY A 63 -0.73 11.64 12.22
C GLY A 63 -0.93 10.20 11.72
N ALA A 64 -0.55 9.97 10.46
CA ALA A 64 -0.59 8.65 9.84
C ALA A 64 0.21 7.61 10.61
N ARG A 65 1.47 7.92 10.94
CA ARG A 65 2.35 7.04 11.70
C ARG A 65 1.77 6.73 13.08
N ARG A 66 1.33 7.73 13.83
CA ARG A 66 0.69 7.51 15.15
C ARG A 66 -0.51 6.59 15.02
N TRP A 67 -1.36 6.79 14.01
CA TRP A 67 -2.53 5.94 13.83
C TRP A 67 -2.15 4.52 13.39
N LEU A 68 -1.29 4.35 12.40
CA LEU A 68 -0.93 3.07 11.80
C LEU A 68 -0.07 2.18 12.69
N CYS A 69 0.74 2.78 13.56
CA CYS A 69 1.62 2.07 14.50
C CYS A 69 0.99 1.83 15.87
N SER A 70 -0.23 2.34 16.11
CA SER A 70 -0.94 2.13 17.38
C SER A 70 -1.88 0.92 17.31
N PRO A 71 -1.91 0.06 18.34
CA PRO A 71 -2.91 -0.99 18.52
C PRO A 71 -4.36 -0.49 18.35
N LYS A 72 -5.21 -1.26 17.66
CA LYS A 72 -6.63 -0.92 17.49
C LYS A 72 -7.54 -1.98 18.10
N ARG A 73 -8.56 -1.57 18.85
CA ARG A 73 -9.58 -2.49 19.39
C ARG A 73 -10.32 -3.27 18.29
N ARG A 74 -10.69 -2.59 17.20
CA ARG A 74 -11.32 -3.22 16.01
C ARG A 74 -10.43 -4.26 15.32
N LEU A 75 -9.13 -4.26 15.61
CA LEU A 75 -8.16 -5.25 15.13
C LEU A 75 -7.68 -6.16 16.27
N HIS A 76 -8.48 -6.32 17.34
CA HIS A 76 -8.15 -7.14 18.50
C HIS A 76 -6.80 -6.78 19.15
N GLY A 77 -6.48 -5.49 19.22
CA GLY A 77 -5.22 -5.00 19.78
C GLY A 77 -4.01 -5.10 18.84
N ARG A 78 -4.22 -5.49 17.58
CA ARG A 78 -3.13 -5.52 16.58
C ARG A 78 -2.89 -4.14 15.98
N VAL A 79 -1.66 -3.96 15.50
CA VAL A 79 -1.19 -2.75 14.83
C VAL A 79 -1.56 -2.82 13.35
N PRO A 80 -2.26 -1.81 12.79
CA PRO A 80 -2.69 -1.80 11.39
C PRO A 80 -1.57 -2.11 10.40
N LEU A 81 -0.42 -1.44 10.53
CA LEU A 81 0.69 -1.59 9.59
C LEU A 81 1.22 -3.02 9.50
N LEU A 82 1.28 -3.74 10.64
CA LEU A 82 1.73 -5.13 10.67
C LEU A 82 0.73 -6.08 9.99
N LEU A 83 -0.55 -5.72 9.92
CA LEU A 83 -1.55 -6.53 9.25
C LEU A 83 -1.53 -6.37 7.72
N CYS A 84 -0.82 -5.38 7.17
CA CYS A 84 -0.72 -5.16 5.72
C CYS A 84 -0.03 -6.33 4.99
N GLN A 85 0.70 -7.19 5.70
CA GLN A 85 1.23 -8.45 5.15
C GLN A 85 0.12 -9.35 4.59
N HIS A 86 -1.09 -9.21 5.10
CA HIS A 86 -2.27 -9.95 4.66
C HIS A 86 -3.18 -9.05 3.83
N GLY A 87 -3.37 -9.41 2.55
CA GLY A 87 -4.16 -8.60 1.60
C GLY A 87 -5.56 -8.24 2.09
N ARG A 88 -6.26 -9.16 2.76
CA ARG A 88 -7.60 -8.91 3.32
C ARG A 88 -7.63 -7.81 4.38
N TYR A 89 -6.61 -7.74 5.23
CA TYR A 89 -6.55 -6.74 6.29
C TYR A 89 -6.10 -5.39 5.73
N ALA A 90 -5.21 -5.36 4.74
CA ALA A 90 -4.87 -4.14 4.02
C ALA A 90 -6.13 -3.48 3.41
N ALA A 91 -6.92 -4.23 2.65
CA ALA A 91 -8.18 -3.75 2.07
C ALA A 91 -9.18 -3.26 3.14
N LEU A 92 -9.29 -3.97 4.27
CA LEU A 92 -10.14 -3.54 5.39
C LEU A 92 -9.66 -2.22 6.00
N ILE A 93 -8.36 -2.07 6.20
CA ILE A 93 -7.76 -0.85 6.78
C ILE A 93 -7.95 0.33 5.82
N GLU A 94 -7.83 0.12 4.52
CA GLU A 94 -8.09 1.17 3.51
C GLU A 94 -9.52 1.66 3.57
N GLN A 95 -10.49 0.73 3.57
CA GLN A 95 -11.88 1.10 3.71
C GLN A 95 -12.14 1.85 5.02
N TRP A 96 -11.45 1.47 6.10
CA TRP A 96 -11.56 2.19 7.36
C TRP A 96 -10.99 3.60 7.27
N LEU A 97 -9.84 3.80 6.61
CA LEU A 97 -9.28 5.14 6.37
C LEU A 97 -10.23 6.00 5.53
N ILE A 98 -10.83 5.44 4.48
CA ILE A 98 -11.85 6.12 3.66
C ILE A 98 -13.03 6.55 4.54
N ASN A 99 -13.54 5.64 5.37
CA ASN A 99 -14.66 5.99 6.27
C ASN A 99 -14.27 7.11 7.25
N ILE A 100 -13.03 7.15 7.75
CA ILE A 100 -12.55 8.25 8.61
C ILE A 100 -12.57 9.58 7.85
N ASP A 101 -12.08 9.58 6.61
CA ASP A 101 -12.05 10.75 5.73
C ASP A 101 -13.46 11.33 5.48
N GLU A 102 -14.43 10.44 5.29
CA GLU A 102 -15.85 10.78 5.11
C GLU A 102 -16.54 11.27 6.40
N GLY A 103 -15.82 11.36 7.52
CA GLY A 103 -16.37 11.75 8.82
C GLY A 103 -17.05 10.61 9.58
N ASN A 104 -17.00 9.38 9.06
CA ASN A 104 -17.49 8.16 9.71
C ASN A 104 -16.40 7.48 10.56
N GLY A 105 -15.51 8.30 11.15
CA GLY A 105 -14.42 7.83 11.99
C GLY A 105 -14.93 7.10 13.25
N PRO A 106 -14.12 6.17 13.80
CA PRO A 106 -14.48 5.38 14.98
C PRO A 106 -14.62 6.23 16.24
#